data_AF-A0A920SP84-F1
#
_entry.id   AF-A0A920SP84-F1
#
_cell.length_a   1.000
_cell.length_b   1.000
_cell.length_c   1.000
_cell.angle_alpha   90.00
_cell.angle_beta   90.00
_cell.angle_gamma   90.00
#
_symmetry.space_group_name_H-M   'P 1'
#
loop_
_entity.id
_entity.type
_entity.pdbx_description
1 polymer ?
#
loop_
_entity_poly.entity_id
_entity_poly.type
_entity_poly.pdbx_seq_one_letter_code
_entity_poly.pdbx_strand_id
1 'polypeptide(L)'
;MITRTHKRVLFWNQGTRAAPIVLVLALTAMTTQALRAQQSVTHQLPLSSENIHWGFYDASLDPVLTIRSGDRVYFENLLARGLQRLRLAGISEDRFLPSMLNVEEEETVRVGSHPLNGPVYIEDAEVGDVLEVRLVDIGFLADYGVSGFLPGGGTLPMDFPSAALRAFEIDTIAGT
;
A
#
# COMPACT_ATOMS: atom_id res chain seq x y z
N MET A 1 -13.36 84.48 -51.10
CA MET A 1 -13.71 83.05 -50.96
C MET A 1 -12.43 82.28 -50.68
N ILE A 2 -12.10 82.00 -49.42
CA ILE A 2 -11.11 81.01 -48.97
C ILE A 2 -11.54 80.63 -47.54
N THR A 3 -11.84 79.36 -47.36
CA THR A 3 -12.48 78.72 -46.21
C THR A 3 -11.46 78.40 -45.12
N ARG A 4 -11.83 78.64 -43.86
CA ARG A 4 -11.03 78.37 -42.66
C ARG A 4 -11.42 76.99 -42.12
N THR A 5 -10.56 75.98 -42.31
CA THR A 5 -10.83 74.59 -41.90
C THR A 5 -10.32 74.36 -40.47
N HIS A 6 -11.23 74.12 -39.53
CA HIS A 6 -10.90 73.67 -38.18
C HIS A 6 -10.52 72.18 -38.19
N LYS A 7 -9.27 71.85 -37.82
CA LYS A 7 -8.88 70.48 -37.49
C LYS A 7 -9.11 70.23 -36.00
N ARG A 8 -10.05 69.34 -35.67
CA ARG A 8 -10.20 68.74 -34.33
C ARG A 8 -9.03 67.79 -34.08
N VAL A 9 -8.32 67.98 -32.97
CA VAL A 9 -7.34 67.02 -32.46
C VAL A 9 -8.08 66.09 -31.49
N LEU A 10 -8.12 64.80 -31.83
CA LEU A 10 -8.60 63.73 -30.95
C LEU A 10 -7.50 63.38 -29.95
N PHE A 11 -7.73 63.66 -28.67
CA PHE A 11 -6.89 63.17 -27.59
C PHE A 11 -7.23 61.69 -27.34
N TRP A 12 -6.29 60.80 -27.65
CA TRP A 12 -6.37 59.39 -27.29
C TRP A 12 -5.90 59.24 -25.83
N ASN A 13 -6.77 58.73 -24.98
CA ASN A 13 -6.46 58.40 -23.59
C ASN A 13 -5.55 57.15 -23.55
N GLN A 14 -4.31 57.30 -23.08
CA GLN A 14 -3.36 56.21 -22.85
C GLN A 14 -3.74 55.50 -21.54
N GLY A 15 -4.62 54.49 -21.64
CA GLY A 15 -4.95 53.59 -20.55
C GLY A 15 -3.75 52.74 -20.15
N THR A 16 -3.15 53.07 -18.99
CA THR A 16 -2.60 52.14 -17.99
C THR A 16 -1.90 50.87 -18.50
N ARG A 17 -0.57 50.96 -18.58
CA ARG A 17 0.37 49.82 -18.62
C ARG A 17 0.33 49.04 -17.30
N ALA A 18 -0.68 48.19 -17.09
CA ALA A 18 -0.79 47.29 -15.93
C ALA A 18 -0.63 45.80 -16.29
N ALA A 19 -0.22 45.48 -17.51
CA ALA A 19 -0.18 44.10 -18.01
C ALA A 19 1.06 43.25 -17.63
N PRO A 20 2.28 43.77 -17.38
CA PRO A 20 3.43 42.87 -17.18
C PRO A 20 3.60 42.40 -15.71
N ILE A 21 3.01 43.08 -14.73
CA ILE A 21 3.22 42.78 -13.30
C ILE A 21 2.31 41.64 -12.83
N VAL A 22 1.08 41.55 -13.36
CA VAL A 22 0.13 40.48 -13.01
C VAL A 22 0.58 39.11 -13.54
N LEU A 23 1.23 39.08 -14.71
CA LEU A 23 1.70 37.84 -15.32
C LEU A 23 2.92 37.24 -14.58
N VAL A 24 3.80 38.09 -14.03
CA VAL A 24 4.94 37.63 -13.22
C VAL A 24 4.49 37.08 -11.86
N LEU A 25 3.50 37.73 -11.22
CA LEU A 25 2.93 37.24 -9.95
C LEU A 25 2.18 35.90 -10.12
N ALA A 26 1.48 35.71 -11.24
CA ALA A 26 0.81 34.45 -11.55
C ALA A 26 1.81 33.31 -11.82
N LEU A 27 2.92 33.57 -12.51
CA LEU A 27 3.97 32.56 -12.72
C LEU A 27 4.73 32.23 -11.41
N THR A 28 4.97 33.19 -10.52
CA THR A 28 5.60 32.91 -9.22
C THR A 28 4.69 32.16 -8.25
N ALA A 29 3.37 32.39 -8.30
CA ALA A 29 2.41 31.69 -7.45
C ALA A 29 2.24 30.21 -7.84
N MET A 30 2.36 29.87 -9.13
CA MET A 30 2.32 28.47 -9.59
C MET A 30 3.59 27.68 -9.24
N THR A 31 4.74 28.35 -9.08
CA THR A 31 5.99 27.70 -8.66
C THR A 31 6.11 27.44 -7.16
N THR A 32 5.37 28.16 -6.30
CA THR A 32 5.45 27.94 -4.84
C THR A 32 4.65 26.75 -4.32
N GLN A 33 3.73 26.20 -5.12
CA GLN A 33 2.91 25.05 -4.71
C GLN A 33 3.56 23.70 -5.05
N ALA A 34 4.46 23.68 -6.04
CA ALA A 34 5.15 22.48 -6.52
C ALA A 34 6.29 21.99 -5.59
N LEU A 35 6.56 22.69 -4.48
CA LEU A 35 7.55 22.30 -3.47
C LEU A 35 6.96 22.27 -2.06
N ARG A 36 5.70 21.83 -1.90
CA ARG A 36 5.40 21.15 -0.64
C ARG A 36 6.02 19.77 -0.75
N ALA A 37 7.06 19.51 0.05
CA ALA A 37 7.45 18.14 0.34
C ALA A 37 6.17 17.42 0.76
N GLN A 38 5.67 16.52 -0.07
CA GLN A 38 4.55 15.65 0.29
C GLN A 38 4.95 15.00 1.61
N GLN A 39 4.26 15.33 2.70
CA GLN A 39 4.52 14.66 3.96
C GLN A 39 3.98 13.24 3.80
N SER A 40 4.89 12.28 3.61
CA SER A 40 4.54 10.87 3.54
C SER A 40 3.90 10.45 4.86
N VAL A 41 2.68 9.93 4.80
CA VAL A 41 2.01 9.38 5.97
C VAL A 41 2.40 7.91 6.10
N THR A 42 2.61 7.45 7.33
CA THR A 42 2.76 6.02 7.63
C THR A 42 1.45 5.49 8.19
N HIS A 43 0.83 4.59 7.43
CA HIS A 43 -0.38 3.88 7.80
C HIS A 43 -0.05 2.56 8.48
N GLN A 44 -0.92 2.10 9.35
CA GLN A 44 -0.80 0.83 10.06
C GLN A 44 -1.94 -0.07 9.61
N LEU A 45 -1.61 -1.28 9.15
CA LEU A 45 -2.58 -2.31 8.81
C LEU A 45 -2.30 -3.52 9.72
N PRO A 46 -2.83 -3.49 10.96
CA PRO A 46 -2.61 -4.56 11.94
C PRO A 46 -3.26 -5.86 11.48
N LEU A 47 -2.84 -6.96 12.10
CA LEU A 47 -3.39 -8.27 11.79
C LEU A 47 -4.82 -8.37 12.33
N SER A 48 -5.80 -8.29 11.43
CA SER A 48 -7.22 -8.49 11.74
C SER A 48 -7.94 -9.12 10.56
N SER A 49 -9.07 -9.77 10.83
CA SER A 49 -9.96 -10.35 9.81
C SER A 49 -10.47 -9.27 8.83
N GLU A 50 -10.76 -8.07 9.32
CA GLU A 50 -11.22 -6.92 8.53
C GLU A 50 -10.19 -6.43 7.49
N ASN A 51 -8.90 -6.69 7.72
CA ASN A 51 -7.81 -6.21 6.87
C ASN A 51 -7.33 -7.24 5.86
N ILE A 52 -7.89 -8.44 5.86
CA ILE A 52 -7.42 -9.56 5.03
C ILE A 52 -8.55 -10.20 4.23
N HIS A 53 -8.16 -10.90 3.17
CA HIS A 53 -8.97 -11.88 2.47
C HIS A 53 -8.11 -13.11 2.15
N TRP A 54 -8.70 -14.28 1.91
CA TRP A 54 -7.93 -15.54 1.93
C TRP A 54 -7.87 -16.29 0.59
N GLY A 55 -6.73 -16.10 -0.08
CA GLY A 55 -6.27 -17.00 -1.14
C GLY A 55 -6.90 -16.76 -2.51
N PHE A 56 -7.37 -15.55 -2.77
CA PHE A 56 -7.83 -15.09 -4.09
C PHE A 56 -7.48 -13.62 -4.27
N TYR A 57 -7.47 -13.13 -5.50
CA TYR A 57 -7.44 -11.70 -5.81
C TYR A 57 -8.74 -11.35 -6.52
N ASP A 58 -9.42 -10.30 -6.06
CA ASP A 58 -10.66 -9.82 -6.67
C ASP A 58 -10.69 -8.29 -6.61
N ALA A 59 -10.81 -7.65 -7.79
CA ALA A 59 -10.82 -6.20 -7.94
C ALA A 59 -12.14 -5.55 -7.47
N SER A 60 -13.17 -6.36 -7.15
CA SER A 60 -14.44 -5.89 -6.63
C SER A 60 -14.48 -5.78 -5.10
N LEU A 61 -13.43 -6.22 -4.39
CA LEU A 61 -13.33 -6.06 -2.94
C LEU A 61 -13.22 -4.58 -2.56
N ASP A 62 -13.95 -4.19 -1.52
CA ASP A 62 -13.80 -2.87 -0.92
C ASP A 62 -12.38 -2.71 -0.36
N PRO A 63 -11.72 -1.56 -0.62
CA PRO A 63 -10.39 -1.33 -0.09
C PRO A 63 -10.43 -1.10 1.42
N VAL A 64 -9.55 -1.80 2.15
CA VAL A 64 -9.40 -1.66 3.60
C VAL A 64 -8.58 -0.41 3.96
N LEU A 65 -7.84 0.14 2.98
CA LEU A 65 -7.05 1.34 3.12
C LEU A 65 -6.96 2.08 1.78
N THR A 66 -7.02 3.41 1.81
CA THR A 66 -6.73 4.28 0.66
C THR A 66 -5.52 5.15 0.99
N ILE A 67 -4.51 5.17 0.12
CA ILE A 67 -3.26 5.92 0.33
C ILE A 67 -2.90 6.78 -0.89
N ARG A 68 -2.01 7.74 -0.67
CA ARG A 68 -1.40 8.53 -1.75
C ARG A 68 -0.05 7.94 -2.17
N SER A 69 0.36 8.23 -3.41
CA SER A 69 1.72 7.97 -3.83
C SER A 69 2.74 8.61 -2.87
N GLY A 70 3.73 7.83 -2.44
CA GLY A 70 4.74 8.24 -1.46
C GLY A 70 4.41 7.92 0.01
N ASP A 71 3.18 7.51 0.32
CA ASP A 71 2.84 7.00 1.66
C ASP A 71 3.52 5.65 1.94
N ARG A 72 3.58 5.30 3.23
CA ARG A 72 4.11 4.01 3.71
C ARG A 72 2.99 3.24 4.40
N VAL A 73 3.00 1.92 4.27
CA VAL A 73 2.07 1.05 5.00
C VAL A 73 2.89 0.00 5.75
N TYR A 74 2.65 -0.11 7.04
CA TYR A 74 3.16 -1.21 7.86
C TYR A 74 2.11 -2.30 7.93
N PHE A 75 2.47 -3.52 7.52
CA PHE A 75 1.58 -4.67 7.47
C PHE A 75 1.97 -5.68 8.54
N GLU A 76 0.99 -6.16 9.30
CA GLU A 76 1.14 -7.41 10.04
C GLU A 76 0.46 -8.53 9.25
N ASN A 77 1.20 -9.63 9.02
CA ASN A 77 0.77 -10.73 8.17
C ASN A 77 0.63 -12.02 8.98
N LEU A 78 -0.39 -12.82 8.66
CA LEU A 78 -0.49 -14.19 9.16
C LEU A 78 0.24 -15.16 8.22
N LEU A 79 0.79 -16.24 8.78
CA LEU A 79 1.42 -17.29 7.99
C LEU A 79 0.45 -18.00 7.04
N ALA A 80 0.99 -18.53 5.94
CA ALA A 80 0.24 -19.35 5.00
C ALA A 80 -0.38 -20.59 5.66
N ARG A 81 -1.65 -20.86 5.30
CA ARG A 81 -2.45 -22.03 5.67
C ARG A 81 -2.87 -22.05 7.14
N GLY A 82 -2.77 -20.91 7.82
CA GLY A 82 -3.31 -20.70 9.15
C GLY A 82 -2.54 -21.41 10.26
N LEU A 83 -3.09 -21.34 11.46
CA LEU A 83 -2.45 -21.78 12.71
C LEU A 83 -2.37 -23.30 12.87
N GLN A 84 -3.15 -24.06 12.11
CA GLN A 84 -3.18 -25.53 12.27
C GLN A 84 -1.80 -26.18 12.04
N ARG A 85 -0.97 -25.63 11.16
CA ARG A 85 0.38 -26.16 10.90
C ARG A 85 1.33 -25.92 12.07
N LEU A 86 1.18 -24.80 12.77
CA LEU A 86 1.95 -24.51 13.98
C LEU A 86 1.57 -25.48 15.10
N ARG A 87 0.26 -25.70 15.31
CA ARG A 87 -0.26 -26.69 16.27
C ARG A 87 0.30 -28.09 16.00
N LEU A 88 0.20 -28.55 14.75
CA LEU A 88 0.70 -29.88 14.34
C LEU A 88 2.24 -30.00 14.45
N ALA A 89 2.96 -28.89 14.34
CA ALA A 89 4.41 -28.86 14.53
C ALA A 89 4.83 -28.78 16.01
N GLY A 90 3.86 -28.71 16.93
CA GLY A 90 4.10 -28.69 18.38
C GLY A 90 4.29 -27.31 18.99
N ILE A 91 4.01 -26.23 18.28
CA ILE A 91 3.96 -24.90 18.89
C ILE A 91 2.68 -24.79 19.72
N SER A 92 2.85 -24.43 20.99
CA SER A 92 1.75 -24.26 21.94
C SER A 92 0.96 -22.98 21.67
N GLU A 93 -0.36 -23.02 21.84
CA GLU A 93 -1.26 -21.90 21.52
C GLU A 93 -1.10 -20.69 22.44
N ASP A 94 -0.52 -20.87 23.63
CA ASP A 94 -0.19 -19.76 24.54
C ASP A 94 0.86 -18.80 23.96
N ARG A 95 1.61 -19.22 22.93
CA ARG A 95 2.52 -18.35 22.16
C ARG A 95 1.82 -17.59 21.04
N PHE A 96 0.59 -17.93 20.68
CA PHE A 96 -0.12 -17.27 19.58
C PHE A 96 -0.62 -15.89 20.01
N LEU A 97 -0.44 -14.89 19.15
CA LEU A 97 -0.99 -13.57 19.42
C LEU A 97 -2.53 -13.60 19.36
N PRO A 98 -3.23 -12.78 20.17
CA PRO A 98 -4.68 -12.69 20.10
C PRO A 98 -5.21 -12.37 18.68
N SER A 99 -4.51 -11.52 17.93
CA SER A 99 -4.84 -11.19 16.54
C SER A 99 -4.78 -12.41 15.61
N MET A 100 -3.81 -13.30 15.80
CA MET A 100 -3.71 -14.53 15.01
C MET A 100 -4.90 -15.45 15.26
N LEU A 101 -5.29 -15.60 16.52
CA LEU A 101 -6.43 -16.42 16.92
C LEU A 101 -7.75 -15.85 16.36
N ASN A 102 -7.93 -14.53 16.46
CA ASN A 102 -9.10 -13.84 15.93
C ASN A 102 -9.23 -14.02 14.41
N VAL A 103 -8.14 -13.81 13.65
CA VAL A 103 -8.13 -14.07 12.21
C VAL A 103 -8.48 -15.52 11.89
N GLU A 104 -7.91 -16.48 12.62
CA GLU A 104 -8.15 -17.90 12.38
C GLU A 104 -9.62 -18.28 12.62
N GLU A 105 -10.30 -17.61 13.55
CA GLU A 105 -11.71 -17.80 13.90
C GLU A 105 -12.67 -17.10 12.92
N GLU A 106 -12.42 -15.83 12.60
CA GLU A 106 -13.36 -15.00 11.85
C GLU A 106 -13.25 -15.15 10.32
N GLU A 107 -12.04 -15.36 9.79
CA GLU A 107 -11.85 -15.50 8.34
C GLU A 107 -12.13 -16.95 7.91
N THR A 108 -13.37 -17.20 7.47
CA THR A 108 -13.89 -18.53 7.11
C THR A 108 -13.91 -18.80 5.61
N VAL A 109 -13.78 -17.78 4.75
CA VAL A 109 -13.83 -17.94 3.29
C VAL A 109 -12.42 -18.10 2.74
N ARG A 110 -11.97 -19.37 2.67
CA ARG A 110 -10.59 -19.71 2.28
C ARG A 110 -10.54 -20.45 0.95
N VAL A 111 -10.20 -19.73 -0.13
CA VAL A 111 -10.08 -20.30 -1.49
C VAL A 111 -8.69 -20.89 -1.73
N GLY A 112 -7.67 -20.23 -1.19
CA GLY A 112 -6.27 -20.59 -1.39
C GLY A 112 -5.51 -20.74 -0.08
N SER A 113 -4.18 -20.82 -0.18
CA SER A 113 -3.32 -21.09 0.96
C SER A 113 -2.86 -19.86 1.73
N HIS A 114 -3.01 -18.65 1.19
CA HIS A 114 -2.39 -17.45 1.76
C HIS A 114 -3.46 -16.46 2.22
N PRO A 115 -3.46 -16.04 3.50
CA PRO A 115 -4.13 -14.80 3.86
C PRO A 115 -3.38 -13.63 3.19
N LEU A 116 -4.13 -12.68 2.66
CA LEU A 116 -3.63 -11.54 1.90
C LEU A 116 -4.17 -10.27 2.54
N ASN A 117 -3.29 -9.39 2.99
CA ASN A 117 -3.67 -8.07 3.47
C ASN A 117 -4.15 -7.19 2.31
N GLY A 118 -5.22 -6.42 2.55
CA GLY A 118 -5.77 -5.50 1.57
C GLY A 118 -7.16 -5.90 1.04
N PRO A 119 -7.59 -5.31 -0.09
CA PRO A 119 -6.78 -4.50 -1.00
C PRO A 119 -6.50 -3.08 -0.48
N VAL A 120 -5.35 -2.52 -0.88
CA VAL A 120 -5.00 -1.11 -0.64
C VAL A 120 -5.23 -0.33 -1.94
N TYR A 121 -6.08 0.69 -1.88
CA TYR A 121 -6.36 1.58 -2.99
C TYR A 121 -5.33 2.72 -3.04
N ILE A 122 -4.84 3.04 -4.24
CA ILE A 122 -3.91 4.14 -4.46
C ILE A 122 -4.67 5.28 -5.14
N GLU A 123 -4.69 6.46 -4.52
CA GLU A 123 -5.30 7.67 -5.09
C GLU A 123 -4.69 7.96 -6.48
N ASP A 124 -5.57 8.33 -7.42
CA ASP A 124 -5.25 8.73 -8.80
C ASP A 124 -4.57 7.66 -9.67
N ALA A 125 -4.46 6.40 -9.21
CA ALA A 125 -3.91 5.31 -10.02
C ALA A 125 -4.91 4.86 -11.11
N GLU A 126 -4.45 4.81 -12.36
CA GLU A 126 -5.26 4.44 -13.52
C GLU A 126 -4.73 3.18 -14.24
N VAL A 127 -5.58 2.57 -15.08
CA VAL A 127 -5.18 1.42 -15.90
C VAL A 127 -4.09 1.85 -16.88
N GLY A 128 -2.92 1.20 -16.77
CA GLY A 128 -1.73 1.52 -17.58
C GLY A 128 -0.59 2.11 -16.76
N ASP A 129 -0.87 2.56 -15.53
CA ASP A 129 0.15 3.00 -14.59
C ASP A 129 0.98 1.83 -14.05
N VAL A 130 2.13 2.18 -13.46
CA VAL A 130 3.02 1.24 -12.79
C VAL A 130 3.09 1.59 -11.31
N LEU A 131 2.82 0.60 -10.45
CA LEU A 131 3.01 0.72 -9.01
C LEU A 131 4.43 0.30 -8.64
N GLU A 132 5.22 1.23 -8.09
CA GLU A 132 6.47 0.90 -7.40
C GLU A 132 6.16 0.53 -5.94
N VAL A 133 6.56 -0.68 -5.52
CA VAL A 133 6.48 -1.10 -4.11
C VAL A 133 7.90 -1.26 -3.57
N ARG A 134 8.28 -0.41 -2.62
CA ARG A 134 9.57 -0.48 -1.93
C ARG A 134 9.42 -1.14 -0.57
N LEU A 135 10.03 -2.30 -0.39
CA LEU A 135 10.16 -2.93 0.92
C LEU A 135 11.23 -2.19 1.72
N VAL A 136 10.79 -1.34 2.66
CA VAL A 136 11.70 -0.48 3.45
C VAL A 136 12.31 -1.23 4.62
N ASP A 137 11.52 -2.09 5.27
CA ASP A 137 11.92 -2.87 6.43
C ASP A 137 11.06 -4.13 6.53
N ILE A 138 11.60 -5.19 7.15
CA ILE A 138 10.90 -6.45 7.41
C ILE A 138 11.29 -6.93 8.80
N GLY A 139 10.29 -7.10 9.67
CA GLY A 139 10.45 -7.65 11.01
C GLY A 139 9.66 -8.94 11.21
N PHE A 140 9.86 -9.57 12.36
CA PHE A 140 9.15 -10.79 12.76
C PHE A 140 8.02 -10.47 13.72
N LEU A 141 6.79 -10.85 13.36
CA LEU A 141 5.63 -10.75 14.25
C LEU A 141 5.66 -11.82 15.35
N ALA A 142 6.31 -12.95 15.08
CA ALA A 142 6.53 -14.05 16.01
C ALA A 142 7.96 -14.56 15.89
N ASP A 143 8.51 -15.06 16.99
CA ASP A 143 9.86 -15.61 17.12
C ASP A 143 9.93 -17.11 16.75
N TYR A 144 8.99 -17.60 15.95
CA TYR A 144 8.93 -18.98 15.49
C TYR A 144 8.27 -19.10 14.12
N GLY A 145 8.51 -20.23 13.46
CA GLY A 145 7.91 -20.57 12.18
C GLY A 145 7.73 -22.07 12.00
N VAL A 146 7.12 -22.44 10.86
CA VAL A 146 6.94 -23.84 10.48
C VAL A 146 7.30 -24.07 9.02
N SER A 147 8.09 -25.10 8.77
CA SER A 147 8.38 -25.61 7.44
C SER A 147 7.90 -27.05 7.31
N GLY A 148 7.70 -27.52 6.08
CA GLY A 148 7.32 -28.91 5.87
C GLY A 148 6.92 -29.23 4.45
N PHE A 149 6.67 -30.51 4.22
CA PHE A 149 6.23 -31.06 2.95
C PHE A 149 5.06 -32.01 3.15
N LEU A 150 4.34 -32.24 2.06
CA LEU A 150 3.22 -33.16 1.98
C LEU A 150 3.47 -34.14 0.82
N PRO A 151 2.98 -35.39 0.92
CA PRO A 151 2.98 -36.32 -0.21
C PRO A 151 2.32 -35.68 -1.44
N GLY A 152 2.92 -35.86 -2.61
CA GLY A 152 2.41 -35.27 -3.85
C GLY A 152 2.65 -33.76 -3.99
N GLY A 153 3.30 -33.10 -3.03
CA GLY A 153 3.63 -31.68 -3.05
C GLY A 153 5.12 -31.39 -3.19
N GLY A 154 5.45 -30.20 -3.70
CA GLY A 154 6.83 -29.76 -3.90
C GLY A 154 7.47 -30.28 -5.20
N THR A 155 8.78 -30.09 -5.34
CA THR A 155 9.52 -30.41 -6.58
C THR A 155 9.77 -31.92 -6.77
N LEU A 156 9.75 -32.71 -5.68
CA LEU A 156 9.97 -34.16 -5.69
C LEU A 156 8.74 -34.90 -5.12
N PRO A 157 7.57 -34.80 -5.77
CA PRO A 157 6.30 -35.23 -5.19
C PRO A 157 6.19 -36.74 -4.95
N MET A 158 7.03 -37.54 -5.61
CA MET A 158 7.00 -39.01 -5.53
C MET A 158 8.07 -39.61 -4.61
N ASP A 159 9.11 -38.84 -4.25
CA ASP A 159 10.25 -39.36 -3.50
C ASP A 159 9.98 -39.37 -1.98
N PHE A 160 8.99 -38.60 -1.54
CA PHE A 160 8.62 -38.43 -0.14
C PHE A 160 7.16 -38.87 0.08
N PRO A 161 6.92 -40.17 0.38
CA PRO A 161 5.56 -40.70 0.53
C PRO A 161 4.91 -40.35 1.88
N SER A 162 5.63 -39.68 2.79
CA SER A 162 5.13 -39.21 4.09
C SER A 162 4.96 -37.69 4.14
N ALA A 163 4.31 -37.19 5.18
CA ALA A 163 4.29 -35.76 5.49
C ALA A 163 5.25 -35.47 6.63
N ALA A 164 5.84 -34.27 6.64
CA ALA A 164 6.58 -33.78 7.79
C ALA A 164 6.32 -32.28 7.98
N LEU A 165 6.16 -31.88 9.25
CA LEU A 165 6.19 -30.50 9.69
C LEU A 165 7.30 -30.34 10.72
N ARG A 166 8.02 -29.23 10.64
CA ARG A 166 9.09 -28.88 11.57
C ARG A 166 8.91 -27.44 11.99
N ALA A 167 8.72 -27.25 13.29
CA ALA A 167 8.82 -25.95 13.92
C ALA A 167 10.29 -25.53 14.03
N PHE A 168 10.54 -24.22 13.99
CA PHE A 168 11.83 -23.61 14.25
C PHE A 168 11.63 -22.29 15.00
N GLU A 169 12.60 -21.95 15.86
CA GLU A 169 12.68 -20.65 16.53
C GLU A 169 13.46 -19.68 15.65
N ILE A 170 13.24 -18.38 15.86
CA ILE A 170 13.86 -17.28 15.13
C ILE A 170 14.43 -16.30 16.15
N ASP A 171 15.71 -15.94 16.03
CA ASP A 171 16.26 -14.80 16.76
C ASP A 171 15.80 -13.52 16.08
N THR A 172 14.80 -12.85 16.64
CA THR A 172 14.19 -11.66 16.05
C THR A 172 15.08 -10.42 16.11
N ILE A 173 16.16 -10.43 16.91
CA ILE A 173 17.14 -9.35 17.00
C ILE A 173 18.26 -9.56 15.97
N ALA A 174 18.77 -10.79 15.87
CA ALA A 174 19.84 -11.13 14.94
C ALA A 174 19.34 -11.38 13.50
N GLY A 175 18.05 -11.72 13.34
CA GLY A 175 17.44 -12.06 12.06
C GLY A 175 17.86 -13.44 11.51
N THR A 176 18.16 -14.39 12.40
CA THR A 176 18.69 -15.73 12.07
C THR A 176 17.86 -16.87 12.65
#